data_AF-A0A1I2RWH9-F1
#
_entry.id   AF-A0A1I2RWH9-F1
#
_cell.length_a   1.000
_cell.length_b   1.000
_cell.length_c   1.000
_cell.angle_alpha   90.00
_cell.angle_beta   90.00
_cell.angle_gamma   90.00
#
_symmetry.space_group_name_H-M   'P 1'
#
loop_
_entity.id
_entity.type
_entity.pdbx_description
1 polymer ?
#
loop_
_entity_poly.entity_id
_entity_poly.type
_entity_poly.pdbx_seq_one_letter_code
_entity_poly.pdbx_strand_id
1 'polypeptide(L)'
;MKLKQLFTDDSAVSPVIGVILMVAITVILAAVIGTFVLNLGGNLSDTSPQASFGFEFDSTNGTTITHETGDSIPGDQLNTTGVTWDGSGGNWTGTVSAGTSITKYKDVDNWDGETIRVVWSSETGESSATLSKTTAPNN
;
A
#
# COMPACT_ATOMS: atom_id res chain seq x y z
N MET A 1 15.91 75.69 20.58
CA MET A 1 16.36 74.38 20.06
C MET A 1 15.64 73.26 20.80
N LYS A 2 14.46 72.81 20.33
CA LYS A 2 13.69 71.67 20.93
C LYS A 2 12.77 70.95 19.92
N LEU A 3 13.13 70.92 18.63
CA LEU A 3 12.35 70.19 17.59
C LEU A 3 13.11 69.01 16.96
N LYS A 4 14.37 68.77 17.36
CA LYS A 4 15.22 67.72 16.78
C LYS A 4 15.21 66.39 17.54
N GLN A 5 14.48 66.29 18.65
CA GLN A 5 14.43 65.11 19.50
C GLN A 5 13.19 64.22 19.27
N LEU A 6 12.26 64.64 18.40
CA LEU A 6 11.04 63.89 18.06
C LEU A 6 11.17 62.97 16.84
N PHE A 7 12.32 63.00 16.15
CA PHE A 7 12.60 62.14 14.98
C PHE A 7 13.81 61.21 15.20
N THR A 8 14.25 61.04 16.46
CA THR A 8 15.42 60.23 16.80
C THR A 8 15.11 59.31 17.97
N ASP A 9 13.96 58.67 17.93
CA ASP A 9 13.57 57.61 18.86
C ASP A 9 13.18 56.32 18.12
N ASP A 10 13.77 56.11 16.94
CA ASP A 10 13.52 54.96 16.06
C ASP A 10 14.63 53.89 16.17
N SER A 11 15.41 53.93 17.26
CA SER A 11 16.66 53.18 17.40
C SER A 11 16.58 51.94 18.29
N ALA A 12 15.39 51.36 18.51
CA ALA A 12 15.28 50.16 19.34
C ALA A 12 14.27 49.09 18.85
N VAL A 13 13.49 49.35 17.81
CA VAL A 13 12.42 48.41 17.38
C VAL A 13 12.89 47.45 16.28
N SER A 14 14.01 47.72 15.60
CA SER A 14 14.51 46.87 14.51
C SER A 14 15.09 45.51 14.95
N PRO A 15 15.73 45.32 16.12
CA PRO A 15 16.26 44.01 16.51
C PRO A 15 15.14 43.02 16.85
N VAL A 16 14.10 43.49 17.55
CA VAL A 16 13.03 42.63 18.05
C VAL A 16 12.09 42.19 16.91
N ILE A 17 11.77 43.09 15.98
CA ILE A 17 10.95 42.74 14.81
C ILE A 17 11.68 41.72 13.93
N GLY A 18 12.99 41.88 13.74
CA GLY A 18 13.80 40.91 12.98
C GLY A 18 13.80 39.52 13.62
N VAL A 19 13.94 39.44 14.94
CA VAL A 19 13.90 38.17 15.69
C VAL A 19 12.53 37.53 15.60
N ILE A 20 11.44 38.28 15.81
CA ILE A 20 10.08 37.75 15.72
C ILE A 20 9.81 37.21 14.32
N LEU A 21 10.22 37.94 13.28
CA LEU A 21 9.99 37.56 11.89
C LEU A 21 10.81 36.31 11.50
N MET A 22 12.06 36.22 11.94
CA MET A 22 12.91 35.05 11.73
C MET A 22 12.36 33.81 12.45
N VAL A 23 11.94 33.96 13.71
CA VAL A 23 11.33 32.87 14.49
C VAL A 23 10.01 32.45 13.87
N ALA A 24 9.17 33.38 13.42
CA ALA A 24 7.88 33.05 12.80
C ALA A 24 8.05 32.20 11.53
N ILE A 25 8.95 32.60 10.62
CA ILE A 25 9.18 31.84 9.37
C ILE A 25 9.77 30.46 9.68
N THR A 26 10.74 30.38 10.59
CA THR A 26 11.33 29.08 10.95
C THR A 26 10.34 28.14 11.61
N VAL A 27 9.43 28.64 12.46
CA VAL A 27 8.34 27.83 13.05
C VAL A 27 7.37 27.34 11.98
N ILE A 28 6.98 28.18 11.03
CA ILE A 28 6.11 27.78 9.92
C ILE A 28 6.79 26.72 9.05
N LEU A 29 8.04 26.94 8.65
CA LEU A 29 8.79 25.99 7.83
C LEU A 29 8.99 24.65 8.57
N ALA A 30 9.34 24.69 9.86
CA ALA A 30 9.49 23.50 10.67
C ALA A 30 8.16 22.73 10.81
N ALA A 31 7.05 23.43 11.02
CA ALA A 31 5.73 22.81 11.10
C ALA A 31 5.33 22.14 9.76
N VAL A 32 5.53 22.84 8.64
CA VAL A 32 5.19 22.34 7.29
C VAL A 32 6.05 21.15 6.90
N ILE A 33 7.36 21.20 7.14
CA ILE A 33 8.25 20.07 6.85
C ILE A 33 7.96 18.91 7.82
N GLY A 34 7.68 19.20 9.10
CA GLY A 34 7.32 18.20 10.09
C GLY A 34 6.07 17.40 9.70
N THR A 35 5.01 18.07 9.23
CA THR A 35 3.81 17.39 8.74
C THR A 35 4.07 16.65 7.42
N PHE A 36 4.90 17.18 6.53
CA PHE A 36 5.28 16.50 5.29
C PHE A 36 6.07 15.20 5.54
N VAL A 37 7.05 15.24 6.44
CA VAL A 37 7.85 14.06 6.82
C VAL A 37 7.00 13.02 7.55
N LEU A 38 6.12 13.46 8.46
CA LEU A 38 5.20 12.55 9.16
C LEU A 38 4.22 11.88 8.20
N ASN A 39 3.72 12.62 7.21
CA ASN A 39 2.84 12.08 6.17
C ASN A 39 3.58 11.09 5.24
N LEU A 40 4.86 11.33 4.95
CA LEU A 40 5.68 10.38 4.19
C LEU A 40 5.94 9.08 4.98
N GLY A 41 6.02 9.15 6.31
CA GLY A 41 6.13 8.01 7.21
C GLY A 41 4.89 7.10 7.22
N GLY A 42 3.69 7.68 7.11
CA GLY A 42 2.43 6.93 7.11
C GLY A 42 2.21 6.07 5.86
N ASN A 43 2.80 6.44 4.73
CA ASN A 43 2.65 5.71 3.46
C ASN A 43 3.66 4.57 3.26
N LEU A 44 4.64 4.42 4.17
CA LEU A 44 5.69 3.40 4.06
C LEU A 44 5.29 2.03 4.63
N SER A 45 4.23 1.95 5.44
CA SER A 45 3.83 0.69 6.09
C SER A 45 2.78 -0.12 5.30
N ASP A 46 2.12 0.49 4.32
CA ASP A 46 1.03 -0.13 3.53
C ASP A 46 1.35 -0.25 2.04
N THR A 47 2.64 -0.34 1.68
CA THR A 47 3.00 -0.58 0.29
C THR A 47 2.66 -2.03 -0.06
N SER A 48 1.78 -2.25 -1.04
CA SER A 48 1.45 -3.60 -1.46
C SER A 48 2.70 -4.32 -2.00
N PRO A 49 2.90 -5.60 -1.63
CA PRO A 49 4.04 -6.38 -2.11
C PRO A 49 3.98 -6.51 -3.63
N GLN A 50 5.16 -6.57 -4.26
CA GLN A 50 5.28 -6.78 -5.70
C GLN A 50 5.51 -8.27 -5.95
N ALA A 51 4.46 -9.00 -6.30
CA ALA A 51 4.54 -10.42 -6.64
C ALA A 51 3.65 -10.76 -7.85
N SER A 52 4.09 -11.74 -8.63
CA SER A 52 3.34 -12.27 -9.78
C SER A 52 2.94 -13.71 -9.51
N PHE A 53 1.69 -14.04 -9.85
CA PHE A 53 1.16 -15.38 -9.74
C PHE A 53 0.77 -15.92 -11.12
N GLY A 54 1.23 -17.13 -11.41
CA GLY A 54 0.82 -17.93 -12.54
C GLY A 54 -0.45 -18.71 -12.22
N PHE A 55 -1.30 -18.90 -13.23
CA PHE A 55 -2.55 -19.64 -13.10
C PHE A 55 -2.60 -20.71 -14.18
N GLU A 56 -2.71 -21.96 -13.75
CA GLU A 56 -2.89 -23.11 -14.62
C GLU A 56 -4.30 -23.67 -14.40
N PHE A 57 -5.09 -23.71 -15.46
CA PHE A 57 -6.45 -24.23 -15.43
C PHE A 57 -6.45 -25.68 -15.90
N ASP A 58 -6.91 -26.57 -15.05
CA ASP A 58 -7.17 -27.97 -15.38
C ASP A 58 -8.69 -28.20 -15.34
N SER A 59 -9.26 -28.66 -16.46
CA SER A 59 -10.70 -28.92 -16.59
C SER A 59 -11.21 -30.05 -15.70
N THR A 60 -10.33 -30.88 -15.16
CA THR A 60 -10.65 -32.02 -14.28
C THR A 60 -10.18 -31.78 -12.85
N ASN A 61 -9.06 -31.10 -12.65
CA ASN A 61 -8.37 -31.00 -11.36
C ASN A 61 -8.36 -29.59 -10.74
N GLY A 62 -9.15 -28.66 -11.26
CA GLY A 62 -9.26 -27.30 -10.73
C GLY A 62 -8.16 -26.36 -11.24
N THR A 63 -7.92 -25.27 -10.52
CA THR A 63 -6.91 -24.27 -10.91
C THR A 63 -5.73 -24.27 -9.94
N THR A 64 -4.53 -24.42 -10.48
CA THR A 64 -3.30 -24.31 -9.71
C THR A 64 -2.75 -22.91 -9.82
N ILE A 65 -2.50 -22.29 -8.68
CA ILE A 65 -2.01 -20.93 -8.57
C ILE A 65 -0.62 -21.01 -7.96
N THR A 66 0.37 -20.47 -8.67
CA THR A 66 1.78 -20.58 -8.30
C THR A 66 2.37 -19.19 -8.16
N HIS A 67 3.06 -18.92 -7.06
CA HIS A 67 3.89 -17.72 -6.92
C HIS A 67 5.11 -17.87 -7.83
N GLU A 68 5.22 -17.03 -8.86
CA GLU A 68 6.27 -17.15 -9.85
C GLU A 68 7.49 -16.32 -9.47
N THR A 69 7.27 -15.05 -9.10
CA THR A 69 8.34 -14.08 -8.88
C THR A 69 7.90 -12.98 -7.91
N GLY A 70 8.88 -12.28 -7.34
CA GLY A 70 8.67 -11.10 -6.50
C GLY A 70 8.80 -11.38 -5.00
N ASP A 71 8.19 -10.51 -4.20
CA ASP A 71 8.29 -10.52 -2.74
C ASP A 71 7.67 -11.77 -2.12
N SER A 72 8.24 -12.23 -1.01
CA SER A 72 7.64 -13.29 -0.20
C SER A 72 6.54 -12.70 0.69
N ILE A 73 5.38 -13.35 0.72
CA ILE A 73 4.18 -12.81 1.38
C ILE A 73 3.67 -13.83 2.40
N PRO A 74 3.30 -13.42 3.62
CA PRO A 74 2.59 -14.28 4.55
C PRO A 74 1.27 -14.80 3.96
N GLY A 75 1.00 -16.10 4.09
CA GLY A 75 -0.17 -16.73 3.47
C GLY A 75 -1.51 -16.27 4.06
N ASP A 76 -1.52 -15.83 5.31
CA ASP A 76 -2.67 -15.20 5.98
C ASP A 76 -3.04 -13.82 5.40
N GLN A 77 -2.09 -13.16 4.74
CA GLN A 77 -2.32 -11.91 4.01
C GLN A 77 -2.74 -12.13 2.56
N LEU A 78 -2.80 -13.38 2.09
CA LEU A 78 -3.18 -13.72 0.72
C LEU A 78 -4.53 -14.40 0.66
N ASN A 79 -5.38 -13.92 -0.23
CA ASN A 79 -6.66 -14.54 -0.52
C ASN A 79 -6.85 -14.70 -2.03
N THR A 80 -7.47 -15.82 -2.42
CA THR A 80 -7.88 -16.05 -3.80
C THR A 80 -9.37 -15.78 -3.92
N THR A 81 -9.77 -14.87 -4.81
CA THR A 81 -11.16 -14.42 -4.96
C THR A 81 -11.58 -14.39 -6.43
N GLY A 82 -12.85 -14.10 -6.68
CA GLY A 82 -13.42 -13.93 -8.03
C GLY A 82 -14.43 -15.00 -8.42
N VAL A 83 -14.46 -16.14 -7.73
CA VAL A 83 -15.45 -17.22 -7.89
C VAL A 83 -15.84 -17.80 -6.53
N THR A 84 -16.90 -18.61 -6.51
CA THR A 84 -17.24 -19.44 -5.35
C THR A 84 -16.39 -20.71 -5.34
N TRP A 85 -15.59 -20.87 -4.28
CA TRP A 85 -14.78 -22.06 -4.04
C TRP A 85 -15.61 -23.13 -3.32
N ASP A 86 -15.37 -24.40 -3.63
CA ASP A 86 -16.06 -25.55 -3.01
C ASP A 86 -15.58 -25.88 -1.58
N GLY A 87 -14.44 -25.29 -1.18
CA GLY A 87 -13.80 -25.52 0.12
C GLY A 87 -12.85 -26.73 0.19
N SER A 88 -12.71 -27.53 -0.87
CA SER A 88 -11.80 -28.69 -0.92
C SER A 88 -10.36 -28.32 -1.30
N GLY A 89 -10.15 -27.11 -1.82
CA GLY A 89 -8.85 -26.62 -2.26
C GLY A 89 -7.88 -26.22 -1.15
N GLY A 90 -6.60 -26.11 -1.50
CA GLY A 90 -5.55 -25.60 -0.62
C GLY A 90 -5.73 -24.13 -0.26
N ASN A 91 -5.25 -23.73 0.90
CA ASN A 91 -5.20 -22.33 1.33
C ASN A 91 -3.74 -21.86 1.39
N TRP A 92 -3.51 -20.57 1.16
CA TRP A 92 -2.22 -19.97 1.41
C TRP A 92 -1.91 -20.07 2.91
N THR A 93 -0.75 -20.62 3.25
CA THR A 93 -0.30 -20.80 4.64
C THR A 93 1.21 -20.60 4.71
N GLY A 94 1.72 -20.23 5.88
CA GLY A 94 3.15 -19.97 6.07
C GLY A 94 3.65 -18.80 5.24
N THR A 95 4.89 -18.89 4.75
CA THR A 95 5.47 -17.89 3.85
C THR A 95 5.33 -18.36 2.40
N VAL A 96 4.66 -17.57 1.58
CA VAL A 96 4.48 -17.82 0.15
C VAL A 96 5.59 -17.10 -0.61
N SER A 97 6.48 -17.87 -1.23
CA SER A 97 7.59 -17.38 -2.05
C SER A 97 7.60 -18.06 -3.42
N ALA A 98 8.50 -17.64 -4.31
CA ALA A 98 8.63 -18.21 -5.64
C ALA A 98 8.70 -19.75 -5.61
N GLY A 99 7.85 -20.40 -6.40
CA GLY A 99 7.65 -21.85 -6.46
C GLY A 99 6.57 -22.41 -5.52
N THR A 100 6.04 -21.61 -4.59
CA THR A 100 4.92 -22.03 -3.73
C THR A 100 3.64 -22.06 -4.55
N SER A 101 2.88 -23.15 -4.48
CA SER A 101 1.63 -23.30 -5.20
C SER A 101 0.50 -23.83 -4.31
N ILE A 102 -0.72 -23.48 -4.67
CA ILE A 102 -1.94 -24.06 -4.13
C ILE A 102 -2.86 -24.46 -5.29
N THR A 103 -3.68 -25.48 -5.07
CA THR A 103 -4.74 -25.84 -6.02
C THR A 103 -6.09 -25.49 -5.41
N LYS A 104 -6.94 -24.80 -6.18
CA LYS A 104 -8.29 -24.42 -5.79
C LYS A 104 -9.31 -25.08 -6.71
N TYR A 105 -10.45 -25.45 -6.15
CA TYR A 105 -11.56 -26.06 -6.88
C TYR A 105 -12.78 -25.14 -6.80
N LYS A 106 -13.45 -24.98 -7.95
CA LYS A 106 -14.67 -24.19 -8.05
C LYS A 106 -15.86 -25.08 -7.69
N ASP A 107 -16.89 -24.50 -7.08
CA ASP A 107 -18.13 -25.20 -6.70
C ASP A 107 -18.96 -25.71 -7.91
N VAL A 108 -18.64 -25.27 -9.12
CA VAL A 108 -19.35 -25.63 -10.36
C VAL A 108 -18.35 -25.92 -11.48
N ASP A 109 -18.61 -26.98 -12.25
CA ASP A 109 -17.72 -27.56 -13.27
C ASP A 109 -17.48 -26.71 -14.53
N ASN A 110 -17.76 -25.41 -14.50
CA ASN A 110 -17.47 -24.53 -15.63
C ASN A 110 -16.61 -23.33 -15.22
N TRP A 111 -15.47 -23.19 -15.88
CA TRP A 111 -14.56 -22.06 -15.74
C TRP A 111 -14.82 -20.95 -16.77
N ASP A 112 -15.63 -21.20 -17.81
CA ASP A 112 -15.78 -20.28 -18.95
C ASP A 112 -16.10 -18.84 -18.53
N GLY A 113 -15.20 -17.93 -18.91
CA GLY A 113 -15.35 -16.49 -18.67
C GLY A 113 -15.14 -16.04 -17.21
N GLU A 114 -14.83 -16.95 -16.30
CA GLU A 114 -14.62 -16.61 -14.89
C GLU A 114 -13.27 -15.96 -14.66
N THR A 115 -13.23 -14.99 -13.77
CA THR A 115 -12.01 -14.25 -13.45
C THR A 115 -11.56 -14.56 -12.03
N ILE A 116 -10.35 -15.10 -11.89
CA ILE A 116 -9.71 -15.34 -10.60
C ILE A 116 -8.74 -14.20 -10.30
N ARG A 117 -8.64 -13.85 -9.03
CA ARG A 117 -7.71 -12.83 -8.52
C ARG A 117 -6.99 -13.35 -7.29
N VAL A 118 -5.69 -13.08 -7.22
CA VAL A 118 -4.92 -13.16 -5.98
C VAL A 118 -4.88 -11.75 -5.38
N VAL A 119 -5.42 -11.62 -4.18
CA VAL A 119 -5.56 -10.37 -3.45
C VAL A 119 -4.72 -10.44 -2.20
N TRP A 120 -3.90 -9.41 -2.00
CA TRP A 120 -3.20 -9.18 -0.75
C TRP A 120 -4.01 -8.23 0.13
N SER A 121 -3.98 -8.46 1.42
CA SER A 121 -4.52 -7.59 2.47
C SER A 121 -3.44 -7.30 3.50
N SER A 122 -3.35 -6.04 3.94
CA SER A 122 -2.44 -5.68 5.03
C SER A 122 -2.81 -6.43 6.31
N GLU A 123 -1.86 -6.56 7.24
CA GLU A 123 -2.08 -7.21 8.54
C GLU A 123 -3.22 -6.54 9.34
N THR A 124 -3.37 -5.22 9.17
CA THR A 124 -4.45 -4.44 9.80
C THR A 124 -5.78 -4.54 9.05
N GLY A 125 -5.77 -5.05 7.81
CA GLY A 125 -6.93 -5.08 6.91
C GLY A 125 -7.33 -3.71 6.34
N GLU A 126 -6.54 -2.67 6.59
CA GLU A 126 -6.81 -1.29 6.16
C GLU A 126 -6.46 -1.06 4.68
N SER A 127 -5.56 -1.87 4.12
CA SER A 127 -5.12 -1.80 2.72
C SER A 127 -5.30 -3.15 2.03
N SER A 128 -5.64 -3.13 0.75
CA SER A 128 -5.67 -4.33 -0.08
C SER A 128 -5.31 -4.02 -1.53
N ALA A 129 -4.72 -5.00 -2.21
CA ALA A 129 -4.33 -4.88 -3.61
C ALA A 129 -4.53 -6.20 -4.35
N THR A 130 -5.01 -6.13 -5.59
CA THR A 130 -4.99 -7.30 -6.49
C THR A 130 -3.58 -7.44 -7.08
N LEU A 131 -2.88 -8.52 -6.74
CA LEU A 131 -1.51 -8.77 -7.20
C LEU A 131 -1.48 -9.38 -8.59
N SER A 132 -2.40 -10.31 -8.86
CA SER A 132 -2.51 -10.94 -10.18
C SER A 132 -3.95 -11.34 -10.43
N LYS A 133 -4.34 -11.33 -11.71
CA LYS A 133 -5.68 -11.75 -12.15
C LYS A 133 -5.57 -12.47 -13.47
N THR A 134 -6.45 -13.43 -13.69
CA THR A 134 -6.59 -14.13 -14.95
C THR A 134 -8.05 -14.41 -15.23
N THR A 135 -8.40 -14.50 -16.50
CA THR A 135 -9.71 -14.98 -16.93
C THR A 135 -9.51 -16.36 -17.53
N ALA A 136 -10.28 -17.32 -17.05
CA ALA A 136 -10.26 -18.67 -17.57
C ALA A 136 -10.62 -18.69 -19.06
N PRO A 137 -9.97 -19.55 -19.85
CA PRO A 137 -10.32 -19.73 -21.25
C PRO A 137 -11.77 -20.23 -21.37
N ASN A 138 -12.47 -19.76 -22.40
CA ASN A 138 -13.76 -20.33 -22.78
C ASN A 138 -13.51 -21.63 -23.53
N ASN A 139 -14.15 -22.72 -23.12
CA ASN A 139 -14.23 -23.97 -23.88
C ASN A 139 -15.25 -23.90 -25.02
#